data_AF-A0A2S2PHF3-F1
#
_entry.id   AF-A0A2S2PHF3-F1
#
_cell.length_a   1.000
_cell.length_b   1.000
_cell.length_c   1.000
_cell.angle_alpha   90.00
_cell.angle_beta   90.00
_cell.angle_gamma   90.00
#
_symmetry.space_group_name_H-M   'P 1'
#
loop_
_entity.id
_entity.type
_entity.pdbx_description
1 polymer ?
#
loop_
_entity_poly.entity_id
_entity_poly.type
_entity_poly.pdbx_seq_one_letter_code
_entity_poly.pdbx_strand_id
1 'polypeptide(L)'
;MTADLPNELIELLEKIVFDNSLFSSHRNLQNLLILTAVKADRTRVMDYINRLDNYDAPDIASIAINNELFEEAFAIFKKFNVNQSAIQVLIDNVKNLDRAYEFAERCNEPGVWSLLAKSQLQSMFVKEAI
;
A
#
# COMPACT_ATOMS: atom_id res chain seq x y z
N MET A 1 -23.92 21.28 9.46
CA MET A 1 -22.72 22.13 9.25
C MET A 1 -21.65 21.65 10.22
N THR A 2 -21.03 20.51 9.94
CA THR A 2 -19.94 19.92 10.76
C THR A 2 -18.96 19.20 9.83
N ALA A 3 -18.76 19.78 8.65
CA ALA A 3 -17.76 19.38 7.68
C ALA A 3 -16.85 20.59 7.51
N ASP A 4 -15.56 20.39 7.73
CA ASP A 4 -14.40 21.07 7.10
C ASP A 4 -13.18 21.25 8.00
N LEU A 5 -13.27 21.03 9.31
CA LEU A 5 -12.07 21.09 10.16
C LEU A 5 -10.96 20.07 9.78
N PRO A 6 -11.25 18.81 9.39
CA PRO A 6 -10.20 17.89 8.95
C PRO A 6 -9.73 18.17 7.50
N ASN A 7 -10.59 18.71 6.64
CA ASN A 7 -10.24 19.02 5.25
C ASN A 7 -9.30 20.23 5.15
N GLU A 8 -9.54 21.29 5.92
CA GLU A 8 -8.64 22.44 5.97
C GLU A 8 -7.25 22.04 6.47
N LEU A 9 -7.18 21.14 7.47
CA LEU A 9 -5.90 20.59 7.94
C LEU A 9 -5.16 19.80 6.86
N ILE A 10 -5.88 19.03 6.04
CA ILE A 10 -5.31 18.29 4.90
C ILE A 10 -4.81 19.25 3.83
N GLU A 11 -5.58 20.26 3.44
CA GLU A 11 -5.14 21.27 2.44
C GLU A 11 -3.90 22.03 2.92
N LEU A 12 -3.84 22.36 4.20
CA LEU A 12 -2.71 23.08 4.77
C LEU A 12 -1.46 22.20 4.81
N LEU A 13 -1.62 20.91 5.13
CA LEU A 13 -0.56 19.91 5.04
C LEU A 13 -0.12 19.65 3.59
N GLU A 14 -1.05 19.56 2.64
CA GLU A 14 -0.75 19.44 1.21
C GLU A 14 0.10 20.60 0.71
N LYS A 15 -0.29 21.85 1.01
CA LYS A 15 0.52 23.02 0.66
C LYS A 15 1.91 22.99 1.30
N ILE A 16 2.02 22.61 2.57
CA ILE A 16 3.32 22.53 3.24
C ILE A 16 4.21 21.46 2.60
N VAL A 17 3.68 20.28 2.30
CA VAL A 17 4.45 19.16 1.75
C VAL A 17 4.75 19.32 0.26
N PHE A 18 3.84 19.91 -0.52
CA PHE A 18 4.02 20.06 -1.97
C PHE A 18 4.66 21.39 -2.40
N ASP A 19 4.43 22.51 -1.72
CA ASP A 19 5.02 23.81 -2.10
C ASP A 19 6.35 24.10 -1.41
N ASN A 20 6.62 23.52 -0.24
CA ASN A 20 7.90 23.72 0.47
C ASN A 20 8.82 22.51 0.32
N SER A 21 9.88 22.67 -0.47
CA SER A 21 10.93 21.66 -0.69
C SER A 21 11.64 21.22 0.60
N LEU A 22 11.61 22.06 1.65
CA LEU A 22 12.13 21.71 2.98
C LEU A 22 11.28 20.63 3.65
N PHE A 23 9.96 20.69 3.50
CA PHE A 23 9.02 19.77 4.13
C PHE A 23 8.68 18.55 3.26
N SER A 24 8.84 18.68 1.94
CA SER A 24 8.72 17.55 1.01
C SER A 24 9.73 16.44 1.30
N SER A 25 10.86 16.73 1.94
CA SER A 25 11.91 15.73 2.21
C SER A 25 11.79 15.06 3.58
N HIS A 26 10.90 15.54 4.46
CA HIS A 26 10.80 15.06 5.84
C HIS A 26 9.88 13.84 5.97
N ARG A 27 10.48 12.66 6.23
CA ARG A 27 9.79 11.38 6.46
C ARG A 27 8.57 11.50 7.38
N ASN A 28 8.73 12.10 8.56
CA ASN A 28 7.65 12.18 9.54
C ASN A 28 6.44 12.99 9.04
N LEU A 29 6.66 14.03 8.25
CA LEU A 29 5.58 14.84 7.67
C LEU A 29 4.88 14.10 6.54
N GLN A 30 5.63 13.39 5.70
CA GLN A 30 5.05 12.52 4.68
C GLN A 30 4.19 11.42 5.33
N ASN A 31 4.69 10.79 6.40
CA ASN A 31 3.93 9.80 7.17
C ASN A 31 2.66 10.43 7.73
N LEU A 32 2.74 11.61 8.37
CA LEU A 32 1.57 12.31 8.90
C LEU A 32 0.53 12.65 7.83
N LEU A 33 0.96 13.11 6.64
CA LEU A 33 0.07 13.39 5.52
C LEU A 33 -0.68 12.13 5.09
N ILE A 34 0.04 11.03 4.86
CA ILE A 34 -0.57 9.76 4.46
C ILE A 34 -1.50 9.23 5.56
N LEU A 35 -1.11 9.27 6.82
CA LEU A 35 -1.95 8.82 7.94
C LEU A 35 -3.23 9.63 8.10
N THR A 36 -3.12 10.95 7.93
CA THR A 36 -4.28 11.84 7.96
C THR A 36 -5.22 11.51 6.79
N ALA A 37 -4.66 11.33 5.60
CA ALA A 37 -5.41 10.96 4.40
C ALA A 37 -6.14 9.62 4.58
N VAL A 38 -5.45 8.58 5.08
CA VAL A 38 -6.06 7.26 5.33
C VAL A 38 -7.28 7.36 6.26
N LYS A 39 -7.23 8.26 7.25
CA LYS A 39 -8.33 8.46 8.21
C LYS A 39 -9.44 9.38 7.71
N ALA A 40 -9.12 10.39 6.92
CA ALA A 40 -10.05 11.45 6.55
C ALA A 40 -10.54 11.37 5.10
N ASP A 41 -9.65 11.09 4.15
CA ASP A 41 -9.96 10.99 2.72
C ASP A 41 -9.07 9.94 2.03
N ARG A 42 -9.62 8.73 1.93
CA ARG A 42 -8.95 7.56 1.34
C ARG A 42 -8.65 7.73 -0.15
N THR A 43 -9.43 8.55 -0.86
CA THR A 43 -9.31 8.70 -2.33
C THR A 43 -7.97 9.31 -2.75
N ARG A 44 -7.36 10.12 -1.88
CA ARG A 44 -6.09 10.81 -2.14
C ARG A 44 -4.86 10.02 -1.71
N VAL A 45 -5.03 8.95 -0.93
CA VAL A 45 -3.92 8.16 -0.36
C VAL A 45 -3.03 7.60 -1.48
N MET A 46 -3.65 7.11 -2.55
CA MET A 46 -2.93 6.57 -3.70
C MET A 46 -2.08 7.61 -4.42
N ASP A 47 -2.60 8.83 -4.61
CA ASP A 47 -1.83 9.95 -5.17
C ASP A 47 -0.63 10.30 -4.29
N TYR A 48 -0.81 10.34 -2.97
CA TYR A 48 0.28 10.61 -2.04
C TYR A 48 1.34 9.50 -2.07
N ILE A 49 0.96 8.22 -2.09
CA ILE A 49 1.88 7.08 -2.19
C ILE A 49 2.74 7.15 -3.45
N ASN A 50 2.13 7.55 -4.57
CA ASN A 50 2.82 7.70 -5.85
C ASN A 50 3.80 8.88 -5.84
N ARG A 51 3.38 10.03 -5.30
CA ARG A 51 4.18 11.28 -5.31
C ARG A 51 5.24 11.35 -4.22
N LEU A 52 5.06 10.67 -3.09
CA LEU A 52 5.96 10.70 -1.95
C LEU A 52 6.92 9.50 -2.01
N ASP A 53 8.19 9.71 -1.64
CA ASP A 53 9.24 8.67 -1.71
C ASP A 53 9.98 8.46 -0.38
N ASN A 54 9.84 9.38 0.58
CA ASN A 54 10.66 9.42 1.80
C ASN A 54 9.94 8.88 3.06
N TYR A 55 8.77 8.29 2.90
CA TYR A 55 7.95 7.77 3.98
C TYR A 55 8.36 6.37 4.45
N ASP A 56 7.85 5.94 5.60
CA ASP A 56 8.10 4.61 6.15
C ASP A 56 7.15 3.55 5.54
N ALA A 57 7.62 2.87 4.50
CA ALA A 57 6.84 1.91 3.75
C ALA A 57 6.24 0.76 4.57
N PRO A 58 7.00 -0.02 5.35
CA PRO A 58 6.43 -1.14 6.08
C PRO A 58 5.38 -0.69 7.12
N ASP A 59 5.60 0.44 7.79
CA ASP A 59 4.64 0.96 8.78
C ASP A 59 3.36 1.45 8.09
N ILE A 60 3.47 2.27 7.03
CA ILE A 60 2.33 2.80 6.30
C ILE A 60 1.56 1.69 5.58
N ALA A 61 2.25 0.72 4.98
CA ALA A 61 1.58 -0.41 4.33
C ALA A 61 0.80 -1.25 5.35
N SER A 62 1.34 -1.47 6.55
CA SER A 62 0.62 -2.16 7.63
C SER A 62 -0.63 -1.38 8.06
N ILE A 63 -0.55 -0.05 8.13
CA ILE A 63 -1.69 0.80 8.46
C ILE A 63 -2.73 0.81 7.33
N ALA A 64 -2.29 0.82 6.07
CA ALA A 64 -3.17 0.71 4.91
C ALA A 64 -3.94 -0.63 4.91
N ILE A 65 -3.27 -1.76 5.18
CA ILE A 65 -3.92 -3.07 5.34
C ILE A 65 -4.97 -3.03 6.47
N ASN A 66 -4.62 -2.48 7.63
CA ASN A 66 -5.54 -2.36 8.77
C ASN A 66 -6.76 -1.47 8.48
N ASN A 67 -6.68 -0.60 7.47
CA ASN A 67 -7.78 0.27 7.03
C ASN A 67 -8.48 -0.24 5.76
N GLU A 68 -8.22 -1.50 5.35
CA GLU A 68 -8.78 -2.14 4.16
C GLU A 68 -8.35 -1.47 2.82
N LEU A 69 -7.23 -0.75 2.83
CA LEU A 69 -6.61 -0.09 1.67
C LEU A 69 -5.53 -0.99 1.06
N PHE A 70 -5.97 -2.08 0.42
CA PHE A 70 -5.06 -3.14 -0.05
C PHE A 70 -4.30 -2.76 -1.33
N GLU A 71 -4.91 -1.99 -2.23
CA GLU A 71 -4.25 -1.54 -3.46
C GLU A 71 -3.12 -0.53 -3.14
N GLU A 72 -3.36 0.36 -2.18
CA GLU A 72 -2.38 1.29 -1.64
C GLU A 72 -1.22 0.56 -0.98
N ALA A 73 -1.51 -0.42 -0.11
CA ALA A 73 -0.50 -1.25 0.53
C ALA A 73 0.34 -2.01 -0.51
N PHE A 74 -0.30 -2.57 -1.53
CA PHE A 74 0.39 -3.25 -2.63
C PHE A 74 1.29 -2.30 -3.41
N ALA A 75 0.82 -1.09 -3.73
CA ALA A 75 1.61 -0.08 -4.42
C ALA A 75 2.85 0.32 -3.62
N ILE A 76 2.72 0.47 -2.30
CA ILE A 76 3.86 0.73 -1.41
C ILE A 76 4.86 -0.43 -1.47
N PHE A 77 4.43 -1.67 -1.25
CA PHE A 77 5.36 -2.80 -1.26
C PHE A 77 6.06 -2.99 -2.61
N LYS A 78 5.33 -2.78 -3.71
CA LYS A 78 5.88 -2.79 -5.06
C LYS A 78 6.95 -1.70 -5.25
N LYS A 79 6.70 -0.49 -4.74
CA LYS A 79 7.63 0.64 -4.83
C LYS A 79 8.92 0.40 -4.04
N PHE A 80 8.82 -0.29 -2.91
CA PHE A 80 9.95 -0.61 -2.04
C PHE A 80 10.61 -1.97 -2.35
N ASN A 81 10.23 -2.63 -3.45
CA ASN A 81 10.71 -3.96 -3.86
C ASN A 81 10.54 -5.05 -2.79
N VAL A 82 9.53 -4.93 -1.91
CA VAL A 82 9.21 -5.93 -0.88
C VAL A 82 8.22 -6.92 -1.46
N ASN A 83 8.67 -7.73 -2.42
CA ASN A 83 7.80 -8.56 -3.25
C ASN A 83 7.06 -9.65 -2.44
N GLN A 84 7.67 -10.19 -1.37
CA GLN A 84 7.02 -11.15 -0.49
C GLN A 84 5.79 -10.57 0.22
N SER A 85 5.90 -9.36 0.75
CA SER A 85 4.75 -8.69 1.39
C SER A 85 3.72 -8.23 0.35
N ALA A 86 4.17 -7.77 -0.82
CA ALA A 86 3.28 -7.38 -1.92
C ALA A 86 2.36 -8.54 -2.35
N ILE A 87 2.94 -9.72 -2.62
CA ILE A 87 2.14 -10.88 -3.02
C ILE A 87 1.24 -11.36 -1.88
N GLN A 88 1.70 -11.27 -0.63
CA GLN A 88 0.87 -11.63 0.51
C GLN A 88 -0.38 -10.76 0.61
N VAL A 89 -0.27 -9.44 0.35
CA VAL A 89 -1.44 -8.55 0.28
C VAL A 89 -2.40 -8.99 -0.84
N LEU A 90 -1.88 -9.32 -2.02
CA LEU A 90 -2.72 -9.79 -3.13
C LEU A 90 -3.45 -11.10 -2.81
N ILE A 91 -2.80 -12.02 -2.10
CA ILE A 91 -3.38 -13.33 -1.82
C ILE A 91 -4.30 -13.31 -0.59
N ASP A 92 -3.85 -12.80 0.56
CA ASP A 92 -4.63 -12.83 1.80
C ASP A 92 -5.79 -11.83 1.77
N ASN A 93 -5.55 -10.63 1.25
CA ASN A 93 -6.51 -9.53 1.35
C ASN A 93 -7.32 -9.35 0.06
N VAL A 94 -6.65 -9.19 -1.09
CA VAL A 94 -7.33 -9.00 -2.38
C VAL A 94 -7.93 -10.32 -2.88
N LYS A 95 -7.35 -11.47 -2.49
CA LYS A 95 -7.75 -12.82 -2.93
C LYS A 95 -7.79 -12.98 -4.44
N ASN A 96 -6.89 -12.29 -5.14
CA ASN A 96 -6.79 -12.35 -6.59
C ASN A 96 -5.54 -13.17 -6.98
N LEU A 97 -5.75 -14.47 -7.18
CA LEU A 97 -4.67 -15.41 -7.52
C LEU A 97 -4.09 -15.14 -8.90
N ASP A 98 -4.89 -14.72 -9.88
CA ASP A 98 -4.41 -14.36 -11.22
C ASP A 98 -3.40 -13.21 -11.17
N ARG A 99 -3.74 -12.12 -10.45
CA ARG A 99 -2.81 -11.00 -10.23
C ARG A 99 -1.58 -11.43 -9.43
N ALA A 100 -1.75 -12.29 -8.43
CA ALA A 100 -0.63 -12.79 -7.65
C ALA A 100 0.32 -13.66 -8.50
N TYR A 101 -0.22 -14.45 -9.43
CA TYR A 101 0.55 -15.24 -10.39
C TYR A 101 1.32 -14.36 -11.38
N GLU A 102 0.66 -13.37 -12.00
CA GLU A 102 1.32 -12.40 -12.89
C GLU A 102 2.44 -11.65 -12.17
N PHE A 103 2.21 -11.26 -10.90
CA PHE A 103 3.23 -10.63 -10.08
C PHE A 103 4.39 -11.57 -9.75
N ALA A 104 4.10 -12.85 -9.44
CA ALA A 104 5.13 -13.87 -9.19
C ALA A 104 5.99 -14.15 -10.43
N GLU A 105 5.38 -14.26 -11.61
CA GLU A 105 6.10 -14.40 -12.89
C GLU A 105 7.00 -13.19 -13.16
N ARG A 106 6.49 -11.99 -12.90
CA ARG A 106 7.25 -10.75 -13.13
C ARG A 106 8.42 -10.57 -12.16
N CYS A 107 8.23 -10.88 -10.87
CA CYS A 107 9.29 -10.81 -9.88
C CYS A 107 10.31 -11.95 -10.04
N ASN A 108 9.84 -13.13 -10.48
CA ASN A 108 10.63 -14.34 -10.67
C ASN A 108 11.51 -14.71 -9.45
N GLU A 109 10.98 -14.48 -8.25
CA GLU A 109 11.69 -14.77 -7.00
C GLU A 109 11.16 -16.03 -6.33
N PRO A 110 12.03 -16.96 -5.90
CA PRO A 110 11.60 -18.22 -5.27
C PRO A 110 10.78 -17.99 -3.99
N GLY A 111 11.05 -16.89 -3.28
CA GLY A 111 10.30 -16.51 -2.07
C GLY A 111 8.83 -16.16 -2.37
N VAL A 112 8.56 -15.53 -3.51
CA VAL A 112 7.23 -15.11 -3.95
C VAL A 112 6.42 -16.34 -4.42
N TRP A 113 7.05 -17.21 -5.22
CA TRP A 113 6.48 -18.49 -5.65
C TRP A 113 6.14 -19.41 -4.49
N SER A 114 7.01 -19.50 -3.48
CA SER A 114 6.76 -20.30 -2.28
C SER A 114 5.52 -19.82 -1.51
N LEU A 115 5.32 -18.49 -1.44
CA LEU A 115 4.15 -17.89 -0.77
C LEU A 115 2.86 -18.12 -1.56
N LEU A 116 2.93 -17.98 -2.89
CA LEU A 116 1.81 -18.26 -3.79
C LEU A 116 1.38 -19.72 -3.69
N ALA A 117 2.32 -20.66 -3.82
CA ALA A 117 2.05 -22.09 -3.71
C ALA A 117 1.45 -22.47 -2.35
N LYS A 118 2.01 -21.92 -1.25
CA LYS A 118 1.46 -22.13 0.09
C LYS A 118 0.02 -21.65 0.20
N SER A 119 -0.28 -20.49 -0.35
CA SER A 119 -1.63 -19.92 -0.28
C SER A 119 -2.63 -20.61 -1.19
N GLN A 120 -2.20 -21.07 -2.38
CA GLN A 120 -3.01 -21.91 -3.27
C GLN A 120 -3.39 -23.24 -2.59
N LEU A 121 -2.45 -23.86 -1.87
CA LEU A 121 -2.71 -25.06 -1.07
C LEU A 121 -3.70 -24.77 0.09
N GLN A 122 -3.56 -23.62 0.77
CA GLN A 122 -4.46 -23.23 1.87
C GLN A 122 -5.86 -22.84 1.41
N SER A 123 -6.01 -22.20 0.25
CA SER A 123 -7.32 -21.78 -0.30
C SER A 123 -8.13 -22.92 -0.94
N MET A 124 -7.74 -24.18 -0.74
CA MET A 124 -8.42 -25.36 -1.28
C MET A 124 -8.63 -25.34 -2.82
N PHE A 125 -7.66 -24.86 -3.60
CA PHE A 125 -7.57 -25.23 -5.02
C PHE A 125 -7.05 -26.68 -5.18
N VAL A 126 -7.65 -27.63 -4.45
CA VAL A 126 -7.44 -29.09 -4.59
C VAL A 126 -8.06 -29.61 -5.92
N LYS A 127 -8.42 -28.72 -6.86
CA LYS A 127 -8.98 -29.09 -8.17
C LYS A 127 -8.12 -28.78 -9.39
N GLU A 128 -6.97 -28.11 -9.23
CA GLU A 128 -5.97 -27.98 -10.31
C GLU A 128 -4.62 -28.60 -9.91
N ALA A 129 -4.64 -29.51 -8.95
CA ALA A 129 -3.56 -30.46 -8.70
C ALA A 129 -3.80 -31.76 -9.49
N ILE A 130 -3.82 -31.68 -10.83
CA ILE A 130 -3.56 -32.81 -11.74
C ILE A 130 -2.79 -32.29 -12.95
#